data_AF-A0A971WUY4-F1
#
_entry.id   AF-A0A971WUY4-F1
#
_cell.length_a   1.000
_cell.length_b   1.000
_cell.length_c   1.000
_cell.angle_alpha   90.00
_cell.angle_beta   90.00
_cell.angle_gamma   90.00
#
_symmetry.space_group_name_H-M   'P 1'
#
loop_
_entity.id
_entity.type
_entity.pdbx_description
1 polymer ?
#
loop_
_entity_poly.entity_id
_entity_poly.type
_entity_poly.pdbx_seq_one_letter_code
_entity_poly.pdbx_strand_id
1 'polypeptide(L)'
;MAFPIMTNICLDFKPNATYNEAKIIGAEFKRIGKRIVNLKKKNSVAVLFSNEALTALNTLVFGQNIEYNDLLRKFYDPFYKLNIECDFIDPSCPDFEKYKLIVVPGLYATSDELLEKLNRFVEVGGHVLFSLRSGFCDENIKVRAVEQPGIIGKACGVYYNQFVNARGLKLKDHGFELDDESQRIYNWMELLIPQEGTEVLAVYDHCYWGEYAAITRNTYGRGSATYVGCIPSDAFMLKLVKKVAEQAGLFEAHERLEFPLITRKGTNDAGRRVHFYFNYSNTQQEFTYQFSDAEDLSQGIFIKKGDRIVVEPWDFVIIEE
;
A
#
# COMPACT_ATOMS: atom_id res chain seq x y z
N MET A 1 -28.39 8.38 -8.04
CA MET A 1 -27.34 9.36 -8.37
C MET A 1 -26.90 9.10 -9.79
N ALA A 2 -27.18 10.03 -10.71
CA ALA A 2 -26.74 9.91 -12.09
C ALA A 2 -25.25 10.27 -12.16
N PHE A 3 -24.41 9.33 -12.60
CA PHE A 3 -23.07 9.67 -13.06
C PHE A 3 -23.21 10.59 -14.28
N PRO A 4 -22.63 11.80 -14.29
CA PRO A 4 -22.51 12.53 -15.53
C PRO A 4 -21.55 11.74 -16.41
N ILE A 5 -22.09 11.16 -17.47
CA ILE A 5 -21.29 10.61 -18.56
C ILE A 5 -20.55 11.81 -19.16
N MET A 6 -19.28 11.99 -18.82
CA MET A 6 -18.40 12.90 -19.55
C MET A 6 -18.18 12.30 -20.94
N THR A 7 -19.09 12.59 -21.86
CA THR A 7 -18.83 12.35 -23.27
C THR A 7 -17.90 13.45 -23.77
N ASN A 8 -16.80 13.06 -24.44
CA ASN A 8 -15.89 14.01 -25.10
C ASN A 8 -16.60 14.91 -26.13
N ILE A 9 -17.84 14.60 -26.47
CA ILE A 9 -18.70 15.36 -27.37
C ILE A 9 -20.03 15.59 -26.63
N CYS A 10 -20.44 16.85 -26.48
CA CYS A 10 -21.74 17.20 -25.91
C CYS A 10 -22.90 16.77 -26.83
N LEU A 11 -24.13 16.75 -26.31
CA LEU A 11 -25.34 16.41 -27.07
C LEU A 11 -25.58 17.33 -28.29
N ASP A 12 -24.96 18.52 -28.32
CA ASP A 12 -25.01 19.46 -29.44
C ASP A 12 -23.91 19.25 -30.50
N PHE A 13 -23.08 18.20 -30.32
CA PHE A 13 -21.95 17.83 -31.18
C PHE A 13 -20.89 18.91 -31.37
N LYS A 14 -20.87 19.95 -30.53
CA LYS A 14 -19.87 21.03 -30.63
C LYS A 14 -18.63 20.74 -29.78
N PRO A 15 -17.46 21.29 -30.17
CA PRO A 15 -16.29 21.33 -29.30
C PRO A 15 -16.59 21.99 -27.95
N ASN A 16 -16.04 21.43 -26.88
CA ASN A 16 -16.09 21.96 -25.53
C ASN A 16 -14.68 21.94 -24.89
N ALA A 17 -14.55 22.36 -23.63
CA ALA A 17 -13.26 22.38 -22.93
C ALA A 17 -12.61 20.97 -22.88
N THR A 18 -13.36 19.96 -22.44
CA THR A 18 -12.89 18.56 -22.36
C THR A 18 -12.44 18.01 -23.72
N TYR A 19 -13.15 18.34 -24.81
CA TYR A 19 -12.75 17.99 -26.17
C TYR A 19 -11.42 18.63 -26.56
N ASN A 20 -11.22 19.90 -26.20
CA ASN A 20 -9.97 20.61 -26.50
C ASN A 20 -8.80 20.09 -25.66
N GLU A 21 -9.02 19.70 -24.40
CA GLU A 21 -8.02 19.01 -23.57
C GLU A 21 -7.66 17.64 -24.16
N ALA A 22 -8.64 16.84 -24.56
CA ALA A 22 -8.40 15.55 -25.21
C ALA A 22 -7.61 15.69 -26.53
N LYS A 23 -7.80 16.79 -27.27
CA LYS A 23 -6.99 17.10 -28.45
C LYS A 23 -5.52 17.32 -28.12
N ILE A 24 -5.23 18.02 -27.02
CA ILE A 24 -3.86 18.27 -26.56
C ILE A 24 -3.19 16.93 -26.22
N ILE A 25 -3.83 16.10 -25.41
CA ILE A 25 -3.33 14.77 -25.04
C ILE A 25 -3.09 13.90 -26.28
N GLY A 26 -4.01 13.92 -27.25
CA GLY A 26 -3.85 13.18 -28.51
C GLY A 26 -2.64 13.66 -29.34
N ALA A 27 -2.37 14.97 -29.36
CA ALA A 27 -1.19 15.52 -30.04
C ALA A 27 0.10 15.15 -29.31
N GLU A 28 0.10 15.14 -27.97
CA GLU A 28 1.23 14.71 -27.15
C GLU A 28 1.54 13.23 -27.34
N PHE A 29 0.55 12.35 -27.28
CA PHE A 29 0.74 10.92 -27.56
C PHE A 29 1.27 10.67 -28.97
N LYS A 30 0.87 11.45 -29.97
CA LYS A 30 1.46 11.37 -31.31
C LYS A 30 2.95 11.76 -31.32
N ARG A 31 3.35 12.71 -30.47
CA ARG A 31 4.73 13.21 -30.37
C ARG A 31 5.63 12.27 -29.57
N ILE A 32 5.21 11.84 -28.38
CA ILE A 32 6.04 11.10 -27.42
C ILE A 32 5.64 9.64 -27.22
N GLY A 33 4.53 9.17 -27.79
CA GLY A 33 3.95 7.85 -27.52
C GLY A 33 4.93 6.68 -27.71
N LYS A 34 5.82 6.76 -28.72
CA LYS A 34 6.86 5.74 -28.96
C LYS A 34 7.88 5.61 -27.83
N ARG A 35 8.07 6.66 -27.01
CA ARG A 35 9.01 6.70 -25.89
C ARG A 35 8.41 6.19 -24.58
N ILE A 36 7.07 6.19 -24.47
CA ILE A 36 6.34 5.86 -23.24
C ILE A 36 5.47 4.58 -23.36
N VAL A 37 5.49 3.91 -24.50
CA VAL A 37 4.82 2.61 -24.72
C VAL A 37 5.66 1.46 -24.15
N ASN A 38 4.99 0.36 -23.78
CA ASN A 38 5.62 -0.88 -23.29
C ASN A 38 6.56 -0.71 -22.09
N LEU A 39 6.27 0.27 -21.22
CA LEU A 39 7.07 0.51 -20.02
C LEU A 39 7.13 -0.74 -19.13
N LYS A 40 8.35 -1.19 -18.86
CA LYS A 40 8.64 -2.30 -17.96
C LYS A 40 8.87 -1.74 -16.55
N LYS A 41 8.16 -2.28 -15.57
CA LYS A 41 8.27 -1.89 -14.16
C LYS A 41 8.92 -3.02 -13.37
N LYS A 42 9.72 -2.65 -12.38
CA LYS A 42 10.32 -3.58 -11.41
C LYS A 42 9.98 -3.10 -10.01
N ASN A 43 8.92 -3.65 -9.45
CA ASN A 43 8.44 -3.31 -8.11
C ASN A 43 9.03 -4.27 -7.08
N SER A 44 9.34 -3.76 -5.88
CA SER A 44 9.86 -4.57 -4.76
C SER A 44 8.78 -4.91 -3.73
N VAL A 45 7.55 -4.43 -3.93
CA VAL A 45 6.41 -4.67 -3.04
C VAL A 45 5.29 -5.35 -3.81
N ALA A 46 4.63 -6.30 -3.18
CA ALA A 46 3.40 -6.88 -3.66
C ALA A 46 2.27 -6.77 -2.64
N VAL A 47 1.04 -6.63 -3.13
CA VAL A 47 -0.19 -6.78 -2.36
C VAL A 47 -0.83 -8.10 -2.77
N LEU A 48 -1.03 -9.00 -1.80
CA LEU A 48 -1.69 -10.28 -2.01
C LEU A 48 -3.21 -10.06 -2.00
N PHE A 49 -3.84 -10.24 -3.16
CA PHE A 49 -5.29 -10.13 -3.35
C PHE A 49 -5.91 -11.51 -3.52
N SER A 50 -6.89 -11.86 -2.68
CA SER A 50 -7.61 -13.13 -2.76
C SER A 50 -9.11 -12.90 -2.93
N ASN A 51 -9.67 -13.39 -4.04
CA ASN A 51 -11.11 -13.36 -4.28
C ASN A 51 -11.86 -14.24 -3.26
N GLU A 52 -11.27 -15.36 -2.83
CA GLU A 52 -11.87 -16.23 -1.81
C GLU A 52 -11.94 -15.52 -0.46
N ALA A 53 -10.86 -14.83 -0.07
CA ALA A 53 -10.85 -14.03 1.15
C ALA A 53 -11.84 -12.87 1.09
N LEU A 54 -11.95 -12.21 -0.07
CA LEU A 54 -12.94 -11.17 -0.33
C LEU A 54 -14.36 -11.70 -0.13
N THR A 55 -14.71 -12.81 -0.79
CA THR A 55 -16.04 -13.42 -0.67
C THR A 55 -16.33 -13.84 0.76
N ALA A 56 -15.39 -14.49 1.44
CA ALA A 56 -15.59 -14.98 2.80
C ALA A 56 -15.76 -13.82 3.80
N LEU A 57 -14.90 -12.80 3.75
CA LEU A 57 -14.93 -11.68 4.68
C LEU A 57 -16.19 -10.82 4.49
N ASN A 58 -16.61 -10.57 3.25
CA ASN A 58 -17.83 -9.80 2.97
C ASN A 58 -19.10 -10.58 3.36
N THR A 59 -19.11 -11.91 3.23
CA THR A 59 -20.27 -12.74 3.58
C THR A 59 -20.47 -12.85 5.09
N LEU A 60 -19.40 -12.97 5.86
CA LEU A 60 -19.49 -13.20 7.30
C LEU A 60 -19.63 -11.92 8.13
N VAL A 61 -19.65 -10.75 7.46
CA VAL A 61 -19.81 -9.39 8.00
C VAL A 61 -18.89 -9.11 9.19
N PHE A 62 -17.83 -8.36 8.93
CA PHE A 62 -16.83 -8.03 9.92
C PHE A 62 -16.89 -6.54 10.32
N GLY A 63 -17.11 -6.28 11.62
CA GLY A 63 -17.27 -4.91 12.11
C GLY A 63 -18.52 -4.22 11.56
N GLN A 64 -18.62 -2.90 11.75
CA GLN A 64 -19.68 -2.10 11.15
C GLN A 64 -19.19 -1.48 9.84
N ASN A 65 -19.82 -1.85 8.72
CA ASN A 65 -19.62 -1.24 7.39
C ASN A 65 -18.16 -1.24 6.88
N ILE A 66 -17.41 -2.31 7.12
CA ILE A 66 -16.09 -2.51 6.49
C ILE A 66 -16.14 -3.73 5.60
N GLU A 67 -15.84 -3.53 4.33
CA GLU A 67 -15.66 -4.59 3.35
C GLU A 67 -14.17 -4.92 3.16
N TYR A 68 -13.89 -6.04 2.53
CA TYR A 68 -12.52 -6.46 2.19
C TYR A 68 -11.74 -5.38 1.44
N ASN A 69 -12.38 -4.72 0.47
CA ASN A 69 -11.71 -3.70 -0.33
C ASN A 69 -11.40 -2.43 0.46
N ASP A 70 -12.17 -2.09 1.49
CA ASP A 70 -11.84 -0.98 2.38
C ASP A 70 -10.56 -1.27 3.17
N LEU A 71 -10.43 -2.50 3.66
CA LEU A 71 -9.23 -2.96 4.35
C LEU A 71 -8.03 -3.00 3.39
N LEU A 72 -8.22 -3.51 2.17
CA LEU A 72 -7.19 -3.52 1.14
C LEU A 72 -6.69 -2.11 0.81
N ARG A 73 -7.60 -1.16 0.59
CA ARG A 73 -7.24 0.25 0.32
C ARG A 73 -6.53 0.89 1.50
N LYS A 74 -6.93 0.59 2.74
CA LYS A 74 -6.27 1.10 3.95
C LYS A 74 -4.80 0.65 4.07
N PHE A 75 -4.48 -0.53 3.56
CA PHE A 75 -3.10 -1.04 3.53
C PHE A 75 -2.34 -0.59 2.27
N TYR A 76 -3.00 -0.43 1.13
CA TYR A 76 -2.37 -0.03 -0.14
C TYR A 76 -2.12 1.49 -0.28
N ASP A 77 -3.10 2.32 0.10
CA ASP A 77 -3.05 3.77 -0.11
C ASP A 77 -1.83 4.46 0.54
N PRO A 78 -1.35 4.05 1.72
CA PRO A 78 -0.08 4.55 2.26
C PRO A 78 1.11 4.35 1.33
N PHE A 79 1.23 3.19 0.67
CA PHE A 79 2.31 2.94 -0.29
C PHE A 79 2.19 3.88 -1.49
N TYR A 80 0.97 4.08 -2.00
CA TYR A 80 0.71 5.06 -3.05
C TYR A 80 1.14 6.48 -2.63
N LYS A 81 0.76 6.92 -1.42
CA LYS A 81 1.11 8.24 -0.89
C LYS A 81 2.61 8.43 -0.64
N LEU A 82 3.33 7.34 -0.39
CA LEU A 82 4.79 7.31 -0.20
C LEU A 82 5.56 7.07 -1.51
N ASN A 83 4.88 7.06 -2.67
CA ASN A 83 5.48 6.74 -3.97
C ASN A 83 6.18 5.37 -4.05
N ILE A 84 5.71 4.41 -3.24
CA ILE A 84 6.16 3.03 -3.30
C ILE A 84 5.26 2.25 -4.25
N GLU A 85 5.83 1.84 -5.38
CA GLU A 85 5.11 1.09 -6.41
C GLU A 85 4.91 -0.37 -5.98
N CYS A 86 3.68 -0.87 -6.15
CA CYS A 86 3.30 -2.22 -5.77
C CYS A 86 2.74 -2.98 -6.97
N ASP A 87 3.01 -4.28 -7.01
CA ASP A 87 2.27 -5.23 -7.85
C ASP A 87 1.09 -5.81 -7.06
N PHE A 88 0.05 -6.26 -7.76
CA PHE A 88 -0.95 -7.16 -7.19
C PHE A 88 -0.63 -8.58 -7.59
N ILE A 89 -0.62 -9.48 -6.61
CA ILE A 89 -0.42 -10.92 -6.82
C ILE A 89 -1.60 -11.67 -6.21
N ASP A 90 -1.93 -12.83 -6.78
CA ASP A 90 -2.93 -13.74 -6.25
C ASP A 90 -2.27 -14.93 -5.51
N PRO A 91 -3.04 -15.72 -4.74
CA PRO A 91 -2.54 -16.91 -4.04
C PRO A 91 -1.75 -17.91 -4.89
N SER A 92 -2.02 -18.01 -6.20
CA SER A 92 -1.33 -18.95 -7.09
C SER A 92 0.05 -18.45 -7.55
N CYS A 93 0.40 -17.19 -7.28
CA CYS A 93 1.66 -16.59 -7.69
C CYS A 93 2.84 -17.43 -7.16
N PRO A 94 3.70 -17.99 -8.04
CA PRO A 94 4.73 -18.93 -7.63
C PRO A 94 5.89 -18.23 -6.92
N ASP A 95 6.24 -17.02 -7.35
CA ASP A 95 7.49 -16.35 -7.00
C ASP A 95 7.25 -15.14 -6.07
N PHE A 96 7.31 -15.41 -4.76
CA PHE A 96 7.29 -14.37 -3.72
C PHE A 96 8.68 -13.75 -3.53
N GLU A 97 9.75 -14.49 -3.84
CA GLU A 97 11.13 -14.12 -3.53
C GLU A 97 11.64 -12.92 -4.34
N LYS A 98 11.00 -12.61 -5.48
CA LYS A 98 11.27 -11.37 -6.22
C LYS A 98 10.88 -10.10 -5.47
N TYR A 99 10.05 -10.19 -4.43
CA TYR A 99 9.61 -9.06 -3.61
C TYR A 99 10.39 -8.98 -2.31
N LYS A 100 10.63 -7.76 -1.82
CA LYS A 100 11.16 -7.52 -0.47
C LYS A 100 10.06 -7.49 0.58
N LEU A 101 8.86 -7.01 0.20
CA LEU A 101 7.71 -6.86 1.09
C LEU A 101 6.44 -7.39 0.43
N ILE A 102 5.69 -8.21 1.16
CA ILE A 102 4.33 -8.62 0.78
C ILE A 102 3.34 -8.06 1.79
N VAL A 103 2.30 -7.39 1.30
CA VAL A 103 1.20 -6.86 2.10
C VAL A 103 0.03 -7.82 1.97
N VAL A 104 -0.51 -8.24 3.11
CA VAL A 104 -1.56 -9.26 3.20
C VAL A 104 -2.78 -8.67 3.90
N PRO A 105 -3.66 -7.97 3.15
CA PRO A 105 -4.90 -7.42 3.69
C PRO A 105 -5.99 -8.49 3.77
N GLY A 106 -6.42 -8.80 4.98
CA GLY A 106 -7.64 -9.55 5.28
C GLY A 106 -7.69 -10.93 4.66
N LEU A 107 -6.59 -11.69 4.66
CA LEU A 107 -6.50 -13.04 4.08
C LEU A 107 -7.27 -14.06 4.95
N TYR A 108 -8.59 -13.93 4.94
CA TYR A 108 -9.51 -14.55 5.88
C TYR A 108 -9.68 -16.05 5.65
N ALA A 109 -9.95 -16.44 4.40
CA ALA A 109 -10.06 -17.82 3.95
C ALA A 109 -8.92 -18.10 2.97
N THR A 110 -8.15 -19.14 3.23
CA THR A 110 -6.99 -19.54 2.42
C THR A 110 -6.52 -20.94 2.79
N SER A 111 -5.81 -21.60 1.89
CA SER A 111 -5.15 -22.88 2.17
C SER A 111 -4.01 -22.75 3.17
N ASP A 112 -3.74 -23.84 3.88
CA ASP A 112 -2.59 -23.96 4.79
C ASP A 112 -1.24 -23.83 4.05
N GLU A 113 -1.17 -24.31 2.80
CA GLU A 113 0.02 -24.21 1.95
C GLU A 113 0.42 -22.74 1.72
N LEU A 114 -0.54 -21.85 1.46
CA LEU A 114 -0.23 -20.43 1.27
C LEU A 114 0.27 -19.79 2.56
N LEU A 115 -0.27 -20.17 3.71
CA LEU A 115 0.17 -19.65 4.99
C LEU A 115 1.60 -20.10 5.33
N GLU A 116 1.95 -21.37 5.06
CA GLU A 116 3.33 -21.83 5.21
C GLU A 116 4.28 -21.21 4.19
N LYS A 117 3.81 -20.95 2.97
CA LYS A 117 4.58 -20.21 1.97
C LYS A 117 4.91 -18.78 2.45
N LEU A 118 3.96 -18.10 3.08
CA LEU A 118 4.18 -16.78 3.67
C LEU A 118 5.18 -16.84 4.84
N ASN A 119 5.07 -17.83 5.72
CA ASN A 119 6.06 -18.04 6.79
C ASN A 119 7.46 -18.25 6.23
N ARG A 120 7.59 -19.10 5.20
CA ARG A 120 8.87 -19.38 4.54
C ARG A 120 9.44 -18.14 3.86
N PHE A 121 8.60 -17.34 3.22
CA PHE A 121 9.03 -16.08 2.63
C PHE A 121 9.64 -15.14 3.68
N VAL A 122 9.04 -15.04 4.87
CA VAL A 122 9.64 -14.29 5.99
C VAL A 122 10.96 -14.92 6.42
N GLU A 123 10.99 -16.24 6.62
CA GLU A 123 12.17 -16.97 7.07
C GLU A 123 13.42 -16.72 6.19
N VAL A 124 13.24 -16.70 4.86
CA VAL A 124 14.35 -16.53 3.92
C VAL A 124 14.83 -15.08 3.76
N GLY A 125 14.14 -14.10 4.34
CA GLY A 125 14.55 -12.68 4.31
C GLY A 125 13.46 -11.70 3.87
N GLY A 126 12.28 -12.17 3.51
CA GLY A 126 11.15 -11.33 3.14
C GLY A 126 10.53 -10.61 4.32
N HIS A 127 9.85 -9.50 4.06
CA HIS A 127 9.04 -8.81 5.05
C HIS A 127 7.57 -9.00 4.73
N VAL A 128 6.72 -9.24 5.73
CA VAL A 128 5.28 -9.32 5.52
C VAL A 128 4.56 -8.34 6.43
N LEU A 129 3.61 -7.59 5.86
CA LEU A 129 2.67 -6.74 6.59
C LEU A 129 1.29 -7.40 6.55
N PHE A 130 0.93 -8.07 7.64
CA PHE A 130 -0.38 -8.67 7.83
C PHE A 130 -1.35 -7.68 8.45
N SER A 131 -2.58 -7.70 7.96
CA SER A 131 -3.70 -7.14 8.72
C SER A 131 -4.33 -8.20 9.62
N LEU A 132 -5.14 -7.71 10.57
CA LEU A 132 -6.15 -8.48 11.28
C LEU A 132 -6.96 -9.34 10.32
N ARG A 133 -7.59 -10.39 10.88
CA ARG A 133 -8.37 -11.38 10.12
C ARG A 133 -7.59 -12.24 9.14
N SER A 134 -6.27 -12.18 9.11
CA SER A 134 -5.46 -13.09 8.28
C SER A 134 -5.30 -14.45 8.95
N GLY A 135 -5.42 -15.54 8.18
CA GLY A 135 -5.18 -16.91 8.66
C GLY A 135 -6.33 -17.56 9.45
N PHE A 136 -7.52 -16.95 9.45
CA PHE A 136 -8.62 -17.34 10.33
C PHE A 136 -9.33 -18.65 9.92
N CYS A 137 -9.69 -18.78 8.64
CA CYS A 137 -10.38 -19.93 8.08
C CYS A 137 -9.56 -20.65 7.01
N ASP A 138 -9.77 -21.95 6.89
CA ASP A 138 -9.28 -22.74 5.75
C ASP A 138 -9.98 -22.33 4.44
N GLU A 139 -9.57 -22.95 3.32
CA GLU A 139 -10.14 -22.70 1.98
C GLU A 139 -11.64 -23.02 1.87
N ASN A 140 -12.19 -23.79 2.83
CA ASN A 140 -13.61 -24.13 2.89
C ASN A 140 -14.39 -23.21 3.85
N ILE A 141 -13.78 -22.09 4.30
CA ILE A 141 -14.36 -21.12 5.23
C ILE A 141 -14.62 -21.76 6.61
N LYS A 142 -13.93 -22.86 6.95
CA LYS A 142 -14.00 -23.45 8.29
C LYS A 142 -12.96 -22.78 9.17
N VAL A 143 -13.40 -22.25 10.30
CA VAL A 143 -12.51 -21.64 11.30
C VAL A 143 -11.49 -22.68 11.75
N ARG A 144 -10.20 -22.32 11.70
CA ARG A 144 -9.13 -23.21 12.17
C ARG A 144 -9.24 -23.39 13.69
N ALA A 145 -9.29 -24.65 14.15
CA ALA A 145 -9.41 -25.01 15.56
C ALA A 145 -8.04 -24.99 16.28
N VAL A 146 -7.33 -23.87 16.17
CA VAL A 146 -6.00 -23.61 16.77
C VAL A 146 -5.95 -22.17 17.29
N GLU A 147 -4.89 -21.82 18.00
CA GLU A 147 -4.62 -20.42 18.37
C GLU A 147 -4.52 -19.54 17.11
N GLN A 148 -5.19 -18.40 17.10
CA GLN A 148 -5.18 -17.47 15.97
C GLN A 148 -3.93 -16.60 16.04
N PRO A 149 -3.32 -16.14 14.92
CA PRO A 149 -3.75 -16.23 13.51
C PRO A 149 -3.36 -17.56 12.81
N GLY A 150 -3.42 -18.69 13.52
CA GLY A 150 -3.19 -20.00 12.95
C GLY A 150 -1.74 -20.17 12.51
N ILE A 151 -1.56 -20.69 11.30
CA ILE A 151 -0.23 -21.07 10.78
C ILE A 151 0.74 -19.88 10.73
N ILE A 152 0.26 -18.67 10.41
CA ILE A 152 1.14 -17.49 10.32
C ILE A 152 1.61 -16.98 11.70
N GLY A 153 1.02 -17.48 12.79
CA GLY A 153 1.47 -17.18 14.15
C GLY A 153 2.95 -17.49 14.38
N LYS A 154 3.51 -18.49 13.66
CA LYS A 154 4.94 -18.83 13.68
C LYS A 154 5.83 -17.64 13.30
N ALA A 155 5.54 -16.98 12.18
CA ALA A 155 6.32 -15.84 11.72
C ALA A 155 5.93 -14.55 12.48
N CYS A 156 4.64 -14.37 12.77
CA CYS A 156 4.15 -13.17 13.47
C CYS A 156 4.59 -13.08 14.93
N GLY A 157 4.93 -14.20 15.58
CA GLY A 157 5.35 -14.22 16.99
C GLY A 157 4.25 -13.73 17.94
N VAL A 158 2.98 -13.92 17.56
CA VAL A 158 1.82 -13.54 18.36
C VAL A 158 0.75 -14.61 18.25
N TYR A 159 -0.11 -14.65 19.26
CA TYR A 159 -1.39 -15.33 19.16
C TYR A 159 -2.50 -14.47 19.76
N TYR A 160 -3.74 -14.81 19.45
CA TYR A 160 -4.94 -14.26 20.08
C TYR A 160 -6.04 -15.29 20.09
N ASN A 161 -6.96 -15.15 21.03
CA ASN A 161 -8.19 -15.94 21.12
C ASN A 161 -9.44 -15.07 21.37
N GLN A 162 -9.23 -13.76 21.51
CA GLN A 162 -10.28 -12.79 21.77
C GLN A 162 -10.18 -11.61 20.82
N PHE A 163 -11.33 -11.05 20.50
CA PHE A 163 -11.49 -9.86 19.70
C PHE A 163 -12.76 -9.14 20.15
N VAL A 164 -12.78 -7.83 19.96
CA VAL A 164 -13.89 -6.97 20.40
C VAL A 164 -14.08 -5.82 19.43
N ASN A 165 -15.29 -5.26 19.43
CA ASN A 165 -15.55 -4.06 18.64
C ASN A 165 -14.89 -2.84 19.29
N ALA A 166 -14.03 -2.15 18.54
CA ALA A 166 -13.41 -0.92 18.99
C ALA A 166 -14.41 0.25 18.92
N ARG A 167 -14.49 1.06 19.99
CA ARG A 167 -15.42 2.20 20.12
C ARG A 167 -14.65 3.50 20.35
N GLY A 168 -13.73 3.84 19.45
CA GLY A 168 -12.98 5.09 19.50
C GLY A 168 -11.92 5.14 20.60
N LEU A 169 -11.42 4.00 21.08
CA LEU A 169 -10.25 3.99 21.97
C LEU A 169 -8.99 4.39 21.20
N LYS A 170 -7.95 4.84 21.90
CA LYS A 170 -6.68 5.26 21.31
C LYS A 170 -5.66 4.12 21.31
N LEU A 171 -4.64 4.27 20.48
CA LEU A 171 -3.37 3.53 20.59
C LEU A 171 -2.38 4.35 21.41
N LYS A 172 -1.51 3.69 22.15
CA LYS A 172 -0.38 4.30 22.90
C LYS A 172 0.92 3.54 22.66
N ASP A 173 2.01 4.09 23.20
CA ASP A 173 3.36 3.50 23.16
C ASP A 173 3.90 3.23 21.74
N HIS A 174 3.42 4.00 20.76
CA HIS A 174 3.74 3.81 19.34
C HIS A 174 4.83 4.75 18.80
N GLY A 175 5.20 5.80 19.55
CA GLY A 175 6.28 6.72 19.18
C GLY A 175 6.03 7.58 17.93
N PHE A 176 4.76 7.76 17.53
CA PHE A 176 4.38 8.62 16.41
C PHE A 176 3.81 9.94 16.90
N GLU A 177 4.20 11.04 16.26
CA GLU A 177 3.56 12.34 16.44
C GLU A 177 2.27 12.38 15.62
N LEU A 178 1.14 12.23 16.31
CA LEU A 178 -0.22 12.19 15.74
C LEU A 178 -1.15 12.99 16.64
N ASP A 179 -2.13 13.68 16.04
CA ASP A 179 -3.22 14.26 16.80
C ASP A 179 -4.09 13.17 17.48
N ASP A 180 -4.93 13.61 18.42
CA ASP A 180 -5.76 12.75 19.24
C ASP A 180 -6.71 11.86 18.43
N GLU A 181 -7.25 12.36 17.33
CA GLU A 181 -8.21 11.64 16.49
C GLU A 181 -7.49 10.60 15.61
N SER A 182 -6.30 10.92 15.12
CA SER A 182 -5.44 10.03 14.35
C SER A 182 -4.93 8.84 15.16
N GLN A 183 -4.96 8.92 16.48
CA GLN A 183 -4.63 7.80 17.38
C GLN A 183 -5.83 6.88 17.65
N ARG A 184 -7.06 7.29 17.30
CA ARG A 184 -8.26 6.49 17.57
C ARG A 184 -8.41 5.33 16.59
N ILE A 185 -8.97 4.25 17.11
CA ILE A 185 -9.38 3.07 16.33
C ILE A 185 -10.88 2.82 16.47
N TYR A 186 -11.48 2.33 15.39
CA TYR A 186 -12.91 2.05 15.30
C TYR A 186 -13.12 0.63 14.76
N ASN A 187 -14.36 0.17 14.89
CA ASN A 187 -14.87 -1.10 14.37
C ASN A 187 -14.31 -2.34 15.06
N TRP A 188 -13.04 -2.68 14.91
CA TRP A 188 -12.53 -3.98 15.34
C TRP A 188 -11.12 -3.94 15.92
N MET A 189 -10.90 -4.78 16.93
CA MET A 189 -9.58 -5.05 17.48
C MET A 189 -9.43 -6.50 17.96
N GLU A 190 -8.28 -7.09 17.70
CA GLU A 190 -7.83 -8.40 18.16
C GLU A 190 -6.91 -8.21 19.37
N LEU A 191 -7.13 -8.97 20.43
CA LEU A 191 -6.36 -8.85 21.67
C LEU A 191 -5.07 -9.67 21.54
N LEU A 192 -4.03 -9.08 20.93
CA LEU A 192 -2.79 -9.79 20.61
C LEU A 192 -1.95 -10.03 21.87
N ILE A 193 -1.51 -11.28 22.01
CA ILE A 193 -0.57 -11.73 23.04
C ILE A 193 0.77 -12.00 22.37
N PRO A 194 1.77 -11.11 22.53
CA PRO A 194 3.09 -11.30 21.95
C PRO A 194 3.86 -12.43 22.65
N GLN A 195 4.57 -13.24 21.86
CA GLN A 195 5.52 -14.21 22.36
C GLN A 195 6.86 -13.54 22.73
N GLU A 196 7.71 -14.28 23.43
CA GLU A 196 9.04 -13.79 23.80
C GLU A 196 9.86 -13.39 22.56
N GLY A 197 10.45 -12.19 22.60
CA GLY A 197 11.23 -11.65 21.48
C GLY A 197 10.42 -10.84 20.44
N THR A 198 9.09 -10.86 20.51
CA THR A 198 8.24 -10.04 19.63
C THR A 198 8.22 -8.58 20.07
N GLU A 199 8.56 -7.67 19.15
CA GLU A 199 8.49 -6.22 19.36
C GLU A 199 7.03 -5.76 19.35
N VAL A 200 6.61 -5.04 20.40
CA VAL A 200 5.30 -4.39 20.44
C VAL A 200 5.43 -2.97 19.89
N LEU A 201 4.72 -2.69 18.80
CA LEU A 201 4.75 -1.40 18.10
C LEU A 201 3.64 -0.44 18.55
N ALA A 202 2.56 -0.96 19.12
CA ALA A 202 1.48 -0.16 19.68
C ALA A 202 0.65 -1.01 20.66
N VAL A 203 0.10 -0.37 21.68
CA VAL A 203 -0.75 -0.97 22.72
C VAL A 203 -2.11 -0.26 22.73
N TYR A 204 -3.18 -0.95 23.12
CA TYR A 204 -4.48 -0.32 23.32
C TYR A 204 -4.47 0.61 24.54
N ASP A 205 -4.91 1.86 24.40
CA ASP A 205 -5.11 2.76 25.53
C ASP A 205 -6.49 2.54 26.14
N HIS A 206 -6.59 1.54 27.01
CA HIS A 206 -7.85 1.14 27.64
C HIS A 206 -7.64 0.43 28.99
N CYS A 207 -8.53 0.66 29.95
CA CYS A 207 -8.41 0.12 31.31
C CYS A 207 -8.45 -1.42 31.39
N TYR A 208 -9.15 -2.09 30.47
CA TYR A 208 -9.25 -3.56 30.44
C TYR A 208 -8.38 -4.22 29.35
N TRP A 209 -7.97 -3.46 28.34
CA TRP A 209 -7.29 -4.01 27.15
C TRP A 209 -5.85 -3.54 27.00
N GLY A 210 -5.36 -2.70 27.91
CA GLY A 210 -4.04 -2.09 27.82
C GLY A 210 -2.86 -3.01 28.10
N GLU A 211 -3.10 -4.28 28.40
CA GLU A 211 -2.07 -5.32 28.45
C GLU A 211 -1.86 -6.00 27.07
N TYR A 212 -2.81 -5.86 26.16
CA TYR A 212 -2.74 -6.48 24.83
C TYR A 212 -2.09 -5.55 23.82
N ALA A 213 -1.26 -6.14 22.96
CA ALA A 213 -0.68 -5.42 21.83
C ALA A 213 -1.75 -5.19 20.76
N ALA A 214 -1.67 -4.03 20.10
CA ALA A 214 -2.48 -3.72 18.93
C ALA A 214 -1.73 -4.01 17.62
N ILE A 215 -0.43 -3.73 17.64
CA ILE A 215 0.45 -3.90 16.48
C ILE A 215 1.77 -4.46 16.98
N THR A 216 2.27 -5.48 16.30
CA THR A 216 3.50 -6.18 16.67
C THR A 216 4.39 -6.38 15.46
N ARG A 217 5.67 -6.63 15.72
CA ARG A 217 6.65 -7.04 14.74
C ARG A 217 7.53 -8.13 15.33
N ASN A 218 7.66 -9.23 14.60
CA ASN A 218 8.56 -10.31 14.97
C ASN A 218 9.62 -10.53 13.89
N THR A 219 10.85 -10.84 14.32
CA THR A 219 11.91 -11.31 13.43
C THR A 219 11.82 -12.82 13.33
N TYR A 220 11.73 -13.34 12.10
CA TYR A 220 11.63 -14.78 11.87
C TYR A 220 12.58 -15.16 10.75
N GLY A 221 13.56 -16.01 11.06
CA GLY A 221 14.70 -16.27 10.16
C GLY A 221 15.48 -14.99 9.86
N ARG A 222 15.57 -14.61 8.58
CA ARG A 222 16.27 -13.40 8.11
C ARG A 222 15.34 -12.21 7.84
N GLY A 223 14.03 -12.40 7.94
CA GLY A 223 13.02 -11.41 7.62
C GLY A 223 12.21 -10.97 8.83
N SER A 224 11.08 -10.30 8.59
CA SER A 224 10.18 -9.88 9.67
C SER A 224 8.71 -9.91 9.27
N ALA A 225 7.83 -10.28 10.20
CA ALA A 225 6.39 -10.16 10.05
C ALA A 225 5.87 -9.04 10.97
N THR A 226 5.19 -8.05 10.40
CA THR A 226 4.42 -7.03 11.13
C THR A 226 2.95 -7.39 11.07
N TYR A 227 2.28 -7.48 12.22
CA TYR A 227 0.85 -7.83 12.31
C TYR A 227 0.06 -6.67 12.92
N VAL A 228 -0.99 -6.23 12.23
CA VAL A 228 -1.84 -5.11 12.63
C VAL A 228 -3.21 -5.63 13.07
N GLY A 229 -3.41 -5.82 14.38
CA GLY A 229 -4.61 -6.42 14.97
C GLY A 229 -5.83 -5.50 15.06
N CYS A 230 -5.78 -4.30 14.52
CA CYS A 230 -6.88 -3.33 14.54
C CYS A 230 -7.00 -2.60 13.20
N ILE A 231 -7.89 -1.62 13.13
CA ILE A 231 -8.09 -0.76 11.95
C ILE A 231 -7.69 0.68 12.33
N PRO A 232 -6.42 1.08 12.09
CA PRO A 232 -5.96 2.41 12.43
C PRO A 232 -6.50 3.49 11.48
N SER A 233 -6.35 4.75 11.90
CA SER A 233 -6.55 5.90 11.04
C SER A 233 -5.59 5.89 9.84
N ASP A 234 -5.92 6.62 8.78
CA ASP A 234 -5.05 6.71 7.59
C ASP A 234 -3.72 7.41 7.90
N ALA A 235 -3.72 8.38 8.82
CA ALA A 235 -2.52 9.06 9.29
C ALA A 235 -1.59 8.10 10.05
N PHE A 236 -2.17 7.25 10.90
CA PHE A 236 -1.41 6.21 11.60
C PHE A 236 -0.85 5.18 10.62
N MET A 237 -1.68 4.68 9.69
CA MET A 237 -1.25 3.72 8.67
C MET A 237 -0.11 4.27 7.80
N LEU A 238 -0.13 5.57 7.46
CA LEU A 238 0.96 6.21 6.72
C LEU A 238 2.29 6.15 7.48
N LYS A 239 2.29 6.47 8.78
CA LYS A 239 3.49 6.40 9.64
C LYS A 239 3.97 4.96 9.81
N LEU A 240 3.05 4.02 10.03
CA LEU A 240 3.36 2.60 10.16
C LEU A 240 4.00 2.03 8.89
N VAL A 241 3.37 2.27 7.73
CA VAL A 241 3.87 1.79 6.44
C VAL A 241 5.24 2.40 6.13
N LYS A 242 5.47 3.68 6.47
CA LYS A 242 6.81 4.29 6.36
C LYS A 242 7.85 3.53 7.20
N LYS A 243 7.55 3.22 8.47
CA LYS A 243 8.44 2.42 9.34
C LYS A 243 8.67 0.99 8.82
N VAL A 244 7.66 0.37 8.20
CA VAL A 244 7.79 -0.96 7.57
C VAL A 244 8.64 -0.88 6.30
N ALA A 245 8.45 0.16 5.49
CA ALA A 245 9.19 0.36 4.25
C ALA A 245 10.66 0.71 4.48
N GLU A 246 10.97 1.49 5.52
CA GLU A 246 12.35 1.75 5.97
C GLU A 246 13.04 0.44 6.37
N GLN A 247 12.37 -0.40 7.17
CA GLN A 247 12.89 -1.70 7.58
C GLN A 247 13.16 -2.63 6.40
N ALA A 248 12.27 -2.63 5.40
CA ALA A 248 12.41 -3.44 4.19
C ALA A 248 13.40 -2.84 3.16
N GLY A 249 14.03 -1.70 3.46
CA GLY A 249 14.97 -1.04 2.54
C GLY A 249 14.33 -0.67 1.21
N LEU A 250 13.10 -0.12 1.26
CA LEU A 250 12.29 0.26 0.09
C LEU A 250 12.48 1.71 -0.33
N PHE A 251 13.04 2.56 0.52
CA PHE A 251 13.35 3.94 0.14
C PHE A 251 14.66 4.01 -0.62
N GLU A 252 14.63 4.60 -1.81
CA GLU A 252 15.84 4.96 -2.54
C GLU A 252 16.49 6.19 -1.90
N ALA A 253 17.82 6.31 -2.02
CA ALA A 253 18.61 7.34 -1.35
C ALA A 253 18.24 8.78 -1.77
N HIS A 254 17.50 8.96 -2.86
CA HIS A 254 17.34 10.25 -3.53
C HIS A 254 15.88 10.67 -3.80
N GLU A 255 14.90 9.83 -3.49
CA GLU A 255 13.48 10.15 -3.67
C GLU A 255 12.73 10.04 -2.34
N ARG A 256 12.36 11.19 -1.77
CA ARG A 256 11.39 11.31 -0.67
C ARG A 256 10.25 12.23 -1.05
N LEU A 257 9.83 12.15 -2.31
CA LEU A 257 8.59 12.80 -2.74
C LEU A 257 7.42 11.97 -2.19
N GLU A 258 6.43 12.66 -1.65
CA GLU A 258 5.21 12.07 -1.11
C GLU A 258 4.01 12.82 -1.73
N PHE A 259 2.82 12.26 -1.58
CA PHE A 259 1.57 12.92 -1.96
C PHE A 259 1.53 14.37 -1.43
N PRO A 260 1.14 15.38 -2.23
CA PRO A 260 0.38 15.27 -3.47
C PRO A 260 1.19 15.07 -4.76
N LEU A 261 2.52 15.06 -4.71
CA LEU A 261 3.36 14.84 -5.88
C LEU A 261 3.66 13.35 -6.05
N ILE A 262 2.96 12.70 -6.99
CA ILE A 262 3.06 11.27 -7.23
C ILE A 262 4.09 10.98 -8.32
N THR A 263 4.99 10.05 -8.06
CA THR A 263 6.01 9.60 -9.01
C THR A 263 5.75 8.17 -9.46
N ARG A 264 5.98 7.92 -10.75
CA ARG A 264 5.95 6.57 -11.35
C ARG A 264 7.13 6.42 -12.29
N LYS A 265 7.75 5.25 -12.31
CA LYS A 265 8.88 5.01 -13.21
C LYS A 265 8.80 3.70 -13.97
N GLY A 266 9.48 3.64 -15.11
CA GLY A 266 9.59 2.44 -15.91
C GLY A 266 10.74 2.52 -16.89
N THR A 267 11.05 1.40 -17.52
CA THR A 267 12.05 1.32 -18.59
C THR A 267 11.33 1.10 -19.91
N ASN A 268 11.59 1.94 -20.91
CA ASN A 268 10.98 1.80 -22.23
C ASN A 268 11.73 0.75 -23.08
N ASP A 269 11.23 0.50 -24.30
CA ASP A 269 11.83 -0.48 -25.22
C ASP A 269 13.25 -0.09 -25.70
N ALA A 270 13.63 1.19 -25.59
CA ALA A 270 14.98 1.66 -25.86
C ALA A 270 15.94 1.49 -24.67
N GLY A 271 15.48 0.90 -23.55
CA GLY A 271 16.27 0.70 -22.34
C GLY A 271 16.45 1.97 -21.50
N ARG A 272 15.74 3.05 -21.83
CA ARG A 272 15.80 4.33 -21.13
C ARG A 272 14.83 4.36 -19.96
N ARG A 273 15.22 5.05 -18.87
CA ARG A 273 14.33 5.23 -17.71
C ARG A 273 13.41 6.41 -17.97
N VAL A 274 12.14 6.21 -17.71
CA VAL A 274 11.10 7.24 -17.85
C VAL A 274 10.47 7.46 -16.47
N HIS A 275 10.44 8.70 -16.04
CA HIS A 275 9.91 9.16 -14.77
C HIS A 275 8.69 10.04 -15.05
N PHE A 276 7.59 9.74 -14.41
CA PHE A 276 6.37 10.52 -14.44
C PHE A 276 6.20 11.19 -13.09
N TYR A 277 5.88 12.49 -13.11
CA TYR A 277 5.57 13.29 -11.93
C TYR A 277 4.18 13.87 -12.12
N PHE A 278 3.26 13.58 -11.21
CA PHE A 278 1.87 14.04 -11.26
C PHE A 278 1.56 14.88 -10.04
N ASN A 279 1.08 16.11 -10.24
CA ASN A 279 0.62 16.96 -9.14
C ASN A 279 -0.90 16.78 -8.92
N TYR A 280 -1.29 15.97 -7.95
CA TYR A 280 -2.71 15.81 -7.59
C TYR A 280 -3.15 16.81 -6.53
N SER A 281 -2.90 18.10 -6.77
CA SER A 281 -3.34 19.18 -5.88
C SER A 281 -3.66 20.48 -6.61
N ASN A 282 -4.37 21.36 -5.91
CA ASN A 282 -4.68 22.73 -6.36
C ASN A 282 -3.52 23.71 -6.16
N THR A 283 -2.36 23.27 -5.69
CA THR A 283 -1.21 24.13 -5.43
C THR A 283 -0.02 23.68 -6.25
N GLN A 284 0.79 24.65 -6.69
CA GLN A 284 2.04 24.38 -7.38
C GLN A 284 2.93 23.51 -6.49
N GLN A 285 3.55 22.48 -7.08
CA GLN A 285 4.53 21.63 -6.42
C GLN A 285 5.90 21.84 -7.07
N GLU A 286 6.95 21.51 -6.33
CA GLU A 286 8.31 21.60 -6.83
C GLU A 286 9.22 20.55 -6.21
N PHE A 287 10.24 20.17 -6.96
CA PHE A 287 11.26 19.24 -6.49
C PHE A 287 12.59 19.48 -7.19
N THR A 288 13.67 18.96 -6.59
CA THR A 288 14.99 18.96 -7.20
C THR A 288 15.20 17.63 -7.92
N TYR A 289 15.54 17.68 -9.20
CA TYR A 289 15.83 16.49 -9.99
C TYR A 289 17.17 15.87 -9.57
N GLN A 290 17.18 14.57 -9.25
CA GLN A 290 18.36 13.89 -8.65
C GLN A 290 19.05 12.89 -9.57
N PHE A 291 18.49 12.63 -10.75
CA PHE A 291 18.98 11.60 -11.67
C PHE A 291 19.98 12.17 -12.70
N SER A 292 20.43 11.36 -13.66
CA SER A 292 21.34 11.82 -14.70
C SER A 292 20.67 12.78 -15.68
N ASP A 293 21.47 13.53 -16.41
CA ASP A 293 21.02 14.41 -17.50
C ASP A 293 19.94 13.75 -18.37
N ALA A 294 18.84 14.47 -18.58
CA ALA A 294 17.61 13.94 -19.12
C ALA A 294 16.88 14.96 -19.98
N GLU A 295 15.76 14.53 -20.57
CA GLU A 295 14.87 15.38 -21.36
C GLU A 295 13.47 15.37 -20.75
N ASP A 296 12.90 16.56 -20.53
CA ASP A 296 11.47 16.70 -20.31
C ASP A 296 10.74 16.42 -21.62
N LEU A 297 10.06 15.29 -21.70
CA LEU A 297 9.27 14.90 -22.84
C LEU A 297 8.04 15.78 -23.03
N SER A 298 7.47 16.41 -21.99
CA SER A 298 6.28 17.25 -22.16
C SER A 298 6.65 18.58 -22.84
N GLN A 299 7.80 19.18 -22.48
CA GLN A 299 8.23 20.49 -22.99
C GLN A 299 9.36 20.44 -24.05
N GLY A 300 10.07 19.33 -24.17
CA GLY A 300 11.26 19.19 -25.03
C GLY A 300 12.49 19.93 -24.51
N ILE A 301 12.61 20.08 -23.18
CA ILE A 301 13.67 20.83 -22.50
C ILE A 301 14.68 19.87 -21.89
N PHE A 302 15.97 20.22 -21.98
CA PHE A 302 17.04 19.46 -21.33
C PHE A 302 17.09 19.75 -19.83
N ILE A 303 17.13 18.71 -19.01
CA ILE A 303 17.18 18.77 -17.54
C ILE A 303 18.51 18.20 -17.07
N LYS A 304 19.18 18.91 -16.16
CA LYS A 304 20.39 18.45 -15.48
C LYS A 304 20.09 17.99 -14.06
N LYS A 305 20.96 17.13 -13.55
CA LYS A 305 20.98 16.82 -12.12
C LYS A 305 21.09 18.10 -11.29
N GLY A 306 20.20 18.27 -10.32
CA GLY A 306 20.14 19.42 -9.43
C GLY A 306 19.19 20.53 -9.90
N ASP A 307 18.61 20.41 -11.10
CA ASP A 307 17.64 21.39 -11.58
C ASP A 307 16.35 21.34 -10.74
N ARG A 308 15.75 22.52 -10.53
CA ARG A 308 14.45 22.66 -9.87
C ARG A 308 13.36 22.52 -10.91
N ILE A 309 12.50 21.53 -10.72
CA ILE A 309 11.33 21.27 -11.56
C ILE A 309 10.10 21.78 -10.83
N VAL A 310 9.27 22.54 -11.55
CA VAL A 310 7.99 23.07 -11.07
C VAL A 310 6.88 22.32 -11.80
N VAL A 311 5.88 21.86 -11.05
CA VAL A 311 4.70 21.20 -11.59
C VAL A 311 3.46 21.98 -11.17
N GLU A 312 2.78 22.56 -12.14
CA GLU A 312 1.58 23.38 -11.93
C GLU A 312 0.42 22.55 -11.32
N PRO A 313 -0.59 23.19 -10.71
CA PRO A 313 -1.77 22.50 -10.19
C PRO A 313 -2.41 21.57 -11.22
N TRP A 314 -2.63 20.30 -10.84
CA TRP A 314 -3.19 19.25 -11.71
C TRP A 314 -2.38 18.90 -12.96
N ASP A 315 -1.13 19.37 -13.06
CA ASP A 315 -0.26 19.12 -14.20
C ASP A 315 0.69 17.94 -13.98
N PHE A 316 1.44 17.58 -15.01
CA PHE A 316 2.41 16.48 -14.98
C PHE A 316 3.67 16.78 -15.79
N VAL A 317 4.76 16.11 -15.43
CA VAL A 317 6.04 16.16 -16.15
C VAL A 317 6.50 14.74 -16.43
N ILE A 318 7.04 14.49 -17.62
CA ILE A 318 7.56 13.18 -18.03
C ILE A 318 9.03 13.36 -18.40
N ILE A 319 9.94 12.80 -17.60
CA ILE A 319 11.37 12.94 -17.79
C ILE A 319 11.94 11.61 -18.29
N GLU A 320 12.69 11.63 -19.39
CA GLU A 320 13.42 10.46 -19.90
C GLU A 320 14.93 10.66 -19.74
N GLU A 321 15.57 9.70 -19.06
CA GLU A 321 17.03 9.58 -18.91
C GLU A 321 17.68 8.83 -20.09
#